data_AF-A0A4R5A0D1-F1
#
_entry.id   AF-A0A4R5A0D1-F1
#
_cell.length_a   1.000
_cell.length_b   1.000
_cell.length_c   1.000
_cell.angle_alpha   90.00
_cell.angle_beta   90.00
_cell.angle_gamma   90.00
#
_symmetry.space_group_name_H-M   'P 1'
#
loop_
_entity.id
_entity.type
_entity.pdbx_description
1 polymer ?
#
loop_
_entity_poly.entity_id
_entity_poly.type
_entity_poly.pdbx_seq_one_letter_code
_entity_poly.pdbx_strand_id
1 'polypeptide(L)'
;REYGPETLPRARAWAAERGGCADMGLRILARYGTRQDIPLLMDELREAMDRRDWADAASPIEGLGRLRAGEAVPLLKTAWTESVYAFLRPRVLTALTRTAPHTAESYTVEGLWDCEDGVRAEAARFAPLTRETDLRLRRLQHDDAEDPGVRAAAGARLMT
;
A
#
# COMPACT_ATOMS: atom_id res chain seq x y z
N ARG A 1 -7.70 -1.69 20.86
CA ARG A 1 -8.53 -0.51 21.20
C ARG A 1 -8.88 0.16 19.87
N GLU A 2 -10.13 0.12 19.43
CA GLU A 2 -10.54 0.77 18.18
C GLU A 2 -10.86 2.24 18.46
N TYR A 3 -10.12 3.14 17.83
CA TYR A 3 -10.40 4.58 17.85
C TYR A 3 -11.35 4.90 16.69
N GLY A 4 -12.40 5.68 16.94
CA GLY A 4 -13.38 6.11 15.92
C GLY A 4 -13.10 7.52 15.38
N PRO A 5 -13.86 8.00 14.37
CA PRO A 5 -13.68 9.33 13.74
C PRO A 5 -13.70 10.51 14.72
N GLU A 6 -14.39 10.37 15.85
CA GLU A 6 -14.43 11.31 16.98
C GLU A 6 -13.03 11.68 17.50
N THR A 7 -12.04 10.79 17.28
CA THR A 7 -10.67 10.97 17.77
C THR A 7 -9.81 11.85 16.86
N LEU A 8 -10.28 12.19 15.66
CA LEU A 8 -9.50 12.91 14.65
C LEU A 8 -8.99 14.28 15.09
N PRO A 9 -9.77 15.16 15.76
CA PRO A 9 -9.25 16.44 16.23
C PRO A 9 -8.04 16.27 17.17
N ARG A 10 -8.08 15.26 18.05
CA ARG A 10 -6.97 14.97 18.96
C ARG A 10 -5.78 14.34 18.25
N ALA A 11 -6.03 13.43 17.31
CA ALA A 11 -4.98 12.82 16.50
C ALA A 11 -4.21 13.85 15.67
N ARG A 12 -4.90 14.84 15.10
CA ARG A 12 -4.27 15.97 14.38
C ARG A 12 -3.38 16.80 15.30
N ALA A 13 -3.86 17.13 16.49
CA ALA A 13 -3.06 17.87 17.47
C ALA A 13 -1.79 17.10 17.83
N TRP A 14 -1.91 15.80 18.13
CA TRP A 14 -0.75 14.96 18.45
C TRP A 14 0.25 14.85 17.29
N ALA A 15 -0.24 14.66 16.06
CA ALA A 15 0.62 14.60 14.88
C ALA A 15 1.34 15.93 14.62
N ALA A 16 0.64 17.07 14.76
CA ALA A 16 1.20 18.39 14.53
C ALA A 16 2.21 18.83 15.61
N GLU A 17 1.97 18.48 16.88
CA GLU A 17 2.87 18.80 17.99
C GLU A 17 4.21 18.03 17.92
N ARG A 18 4.27 16.92 17.17
CA ARG A 18 5.45 16.02 17.08
C ARG A 18 6.00 15.59 18.45
N GLY A 19 5.13 15.51 19.45
CA GLY A 19 5.47 15.06 20.81
C GLY A 19 5.33 13.55 20.99
N GLY A 20 5.36 13.07 22.24
CA GLY A 20 5.34 11.63 22.57
C GLY A 20 4.09 10.85 22.12
N CYS A 21 3.06 11.51 21.60
CA CYS A 21 1.87 10.88 21.03
C CYS A 21 1.79 10.97 19.49
N ALA A 22 2.81 11.50 18.81
CA ALA A 22 2.77 11.77 17.37
C ALA A 22 2.53 10.51 16.53
N ASP A 23 3.26 9.42 16.79
CA ASP A 23 3.08 8.13 16.09
C ASP A 23 1.64 7.60 16.25
N MET A 24 1.06 7.67 17.45
CA MET A 24 -0.34 7.30 17.68
C MET A 24 -1.30 8.18 16.87
N GLY A 25 -1.07 9.49 16.85
CA GLY A 25 -1.83 10.43 16.04
C GLY A 25 -1.78 10.05 14.55
N LEU A 26 -0.58 9.86 14.01
CA LEU A 26 -0.36 9.50 12.61
C LEU A 26 -1.02 8.16 12.23
N ARG A 27 -0.96 7.14 13.09
CA ARG A 27 -1.67 5.86 12.88
C ARG A 27 -3.19 6.03 12.84
N ILE A 28 -3.75 6.89 13.70
CA ILE A 28 -5.18 7.22 13.67
C ILE A 28 -5.53 7.95 12.37
N LEU A 29 -4.71 8.93 11.94
CA LEU A 29 -4.92 9.67 10.70
C LEU A 29 -4.80 8.76 9.46
N ALA A 30 -3.82 7.86 9.43
CA ALA A 30 -3.66 6.89 8.36
C ALA A 30 -4.93 6.04 8.20
N ARG A 31 -5.50 5.55 9.30
CA ARG A 31 -6.66 4.65 9.28
C ARG A 31 -8.01 5.36 9.10
N TYR A 32 -8.20 6.51 9.73
CA TYR A 32 -9.52 7.18 9.83
C TYR A 32 -9.53 8.62 9.32
N GLY A 33 -8.37 9.20 9.04
CA GLY A 33 -8.25 10.56 8.55
C GLY A 33 -8.98 10.81 7.23
N THR A 34 -9.07 12.06 6.90
CA THR A 34 -9.72 12.62 5.71
C THR A 34 -8.68 13.24 4.79
N ARG A 35 -9.10 13.82 3.66
CA ARG A 35 -8.17 14.52 2.75
C ARG A 35 -7.43 15.69 3.40
N GLN A 36 -7.97 16.29 4.46
CA GLN A 36 -7.29 17.33 5.24
C GLN A 36 -5.98 16.82 5.88
N ASP A 37 -5.89 15.51 6.12
CA ASP A 37 -4.78 14.89 6.84
C ASP A 37 -3.63 14.46 5.91
N ILE A 38 -3.80 14.61 4.59
CA ILE A 38 -2.80 14.24 3.59
C ILE A 38 -1.45 14.95 3.83
N PRO A 39 -1.38 16.27 4.10
CA PRO A 39 -0.09 16.93 4.33
C PRO A 39 0.72 16.32 5.47
N LEU A 40 0.07 15.98 6.61
CA LEU A 40 0.74 15.36 7.74
C LEU A 40 1.28 13.97 7.40
N LEU A 41 0.52 13.17 6.63
CA LEU A 41 0.96 11.85 6.19
C LEU A 41 2.06 11.93 5.12
N MET A 42 2.02 12.94 4.26
CA MET A 42 3.07 13.20 3.28
C MET A 42 4.38 13.61 3.94
N ASP A 43 4.32 14.48 4.95
CA ASP A 43 5.51 14.90 5.71
C ASP A 43 6.13 13.70 6.43
N GLU A 44 5.32 12.87 7.09
CA GLU A 44 5.80 11.65 7.74
C GLU A 44 6.43 10.68 6.74
N LEU A 45 5.79 10.46 5.57
CA LEU A 45 6.35 9.58 4.54
C LEU A 45 7.72 10.08 4.07
N ARG A 46 7.87 11.39 3.81
CA ARG A 46 9.16 11.94 3.36
C ARG A 46 10.24 11.71 4.42
N GLU A 47 9.94 12.01 5.67
CA GLU A 47 10.89 11.84 6.77
C GLU A 47 11.29 10.38 6.99
N ALA A 48 10.33 9.46 6.93
CA ALA A 48 10.61 8.03 7.03
C ALA A 48 11.49 7.54 5.86
N MET A 49 11.20 8.00 4.64
CA MET A 49 12.01 7.68 3.45
C MET A 49 13.44 8.22 3.57
N ASP A 50 13.61 9.47 4.01
CA ASP A 50 14.92 10.10 4.20
C ASP A 50 15.79 9.35 5.23
N ARG A 51 15.16 8.83 6.29
CA ARG A 51 15.83 7.99 7.30
C ARG A 51 15.99 6.53 6.87
N ARG A 52 15.39 6.12 5.75
CA ARG A 52 15.22 4.70 5.34
C ARG A 52 14.54 3.86 6.42
N ASP A 53 13.65 4.47 7.18
CA ASP A 53 12.82 3.79 8.18
C ASP A 53 11.56 3.23 7.52
N TRP A 54 11.69 2.01 6.99
CA TRP A 54 10.62 1.35 6.26
C TRP A 54 9.44 0.94 7.15
N ALA A 55 9.67 0.79 8.46
CA ALA A 55 8.60 0.48 9.41
C ALA A 55 7.72 1.70 9.64
N ASP A 56 8.33 2.87 9.85
CA ASP A 56 7.62 4.14 10.01
C ASP A 56 6.88 4.55 8.71
N ALA A 57 7.43 4.22 7.54
CA ALA A 57 6.79 4.49 6.25
C ALA A 57 5.47 3.71 6.02
N ALA A 58 5.22 2.62 6.75
CA ALA A 58 4.09 1.73 6.47
C ALA A 58 2.72 2.42 6.69
N SER A 59 2.54 3.09 7.83
CA SER A 59 1.28 3.78 8.17
C SER A 59 0.94 4.91 7.20
N PRO A 60 1.85 5.86 6.87
CA PRO A 60 1.53 6.91 5.92
C PRO A 60 1.27 6.37 4.51
N ILE A 61 1.97 5.32 4.05
CA ILE A 61 1.68 4.68 2.74
C ILE A 61 0.25 4.15 2.69
N GLU A 62 -0.18 3.40 3.72
CA GLU A 62 -1.55 2.86 3.79
C GLU A 62 -2.60 3.98 3.79
N GLY A 63 -2.34 5.04 4.58
CA GLY A 63 -3.22 6.20 4.69
C GLY A 63 -3.35 6.98 3.38
N LEU A 64 -2.23 7.29 2.73
CA LEU A 64 -2.19 8.01 1.45
C LEU A 64 -2.85 7.20 0.34
N GLY A 65 -2.64 5.87 0.33
CA GLY A 65 -3.33 4.94 -0.54
C GLY A 65 -4.85 4.96 -0.35
N ARG A 66 -5.32 4.84 0.90
CA ARG A 66 -6.74 4.91 1.26
C ARG A 66 -7.37 6.25 0.86
N LEU A 67 -6.65 7.35 1.07
CA LEU A 67 -7.09 8.71 0.75
C LEU A 67 -6.98 9.07 -0.73
N ARG A 68 -6.38 8.19 -1.55
CA ARG A 68 -6.12 8.39 -2.98
C ARG A 68 -5.31 9.67 -3.23
N ALA A 69 -4.28 9.90 -2.41
CA ALA A 69 -3.38 11.03 -2.53
C ALA A 69 -2.42 10.85 -3.72
N GLY A 70 -2.79 11.40 -4.89
CA GLY A 70 -1.97 11.28 -6.11
C GLY A 70 -0.57 11.89 -5.99
N GLU A 71 -0.39 12.88 -5.12
CA GLU A 71 0.94 13.47 -4.84
C GLU A 71 1.91 12.51 -4.15
N ALA A 72 1.43 11.40 -3.58
CA ALA A 72 2.28 10.37 -2.98
C ALA A 72 2.97 9.48 -4.02
N VAL A 73 2.49 9.45 -5.27
CA VAL A 73 2.95 8.50 -6.30
C VAL A 73 4.47 8.49 -6.49
N PRO A 74 5.19 9.63 -6.57
CA PRO A 74 6.65 9.59 -6.68
C PRO A 74 7.33 8.85 -5.53
N LEU A 75 6.91 9.10 -4.28
CA LEU A 75 7.47 8.44 -3.09
C LEU A 75 7.10 6.96 -3.04
N LEU A 76 5.89 6.60 -3.46
CA LEU A 76 5.45 5.20 -3.55
C LEU A 76 6.30 4.42 -4.56
N LYS A 77 6.63 5.02 -5.70
CA LYS A 77 7.52 4.41 -6.70
C LYS A 77 8.93 4.22 -6.13
N THR A 78 9.47 5.22 -5.44
CA THR A 78 10.76 5.09 -4.75
C THR A 78 10.73 3.99 -3.69
N ALA A 79 9.69 3.93 -2.86
CA ALA A 79 9.54 2.89 -1.84
C ALA A 79 9.46 1.48 -2.44
N TRP A 80 8.78 1.31 -3.58
CA TRP A 80 8.75 0.03 -4.30
C TRP A 80 10.15 -0.43 -4.71
N THR A 81 10.96 0.49 -5.25
CA THR A 81 12.29 0.18 -5.77
C THR A 81 13.35 0.02 -4.68
N GLU A 82 13.28 0.82 -3.62
CA GLU A 82 14.38 0.93 -2.65
C GLU A 82 14.14 0.16 -1.34
N SER A 83 12.89 -0.19 -1.01
CA SER A 83 12.62 -0.84 0.27
C SER A 83 13.21 -2.25 0.33
N VAL A 84 13.90 -2.54 1.42
CA VAL A 84 14.38 -3.88 1.77
C VAL A 84 13.43 -4.60 2.75
N TYR A 85 12.33 -3.94 3.12
CA TYR A 85 11.35 -4.44 4.06
C TYR A 85 10.22 -5.15 3.31
N ALA A 86 10.24 -6.49 3.31
CA ALA A 86 9.33 -7.31 2.51
C ALA A 86 7.84 -7.00 2.77
N PHE A 87 7.48 -6.80 4.05
CA PHE A 87 6.11 -6.45 4.43
C PHE A 87 5.66 -5.06 3.94
N LEU A 88 6.55 -4.19 3.46
CA LEU A 88 6.16 -2.88 2.91
C LEU A 88 5.61 -2.98 1.49
N ARG A 89 6.18 -3.87 0.66
CA ARG A 89 5.82 -4.02 -0.76
C ARG A 89 4.32 -4.22 -1.01
N PRO A 90 3.57 -5.06 -0.26
CA PRO A 90 2.13 -5.19 -0.49
C PRO A 90 1.36 -3.90 -0.18
N ARG A 91 1.82 -3.12 0.81
CA ARG A 91 1.23 -1.83 1.17
C ARG A 91 1.49 -0.77 0.11
N VAL A 92 2.72 -0.75 -0.42
CA VAL A 92 3.10 0.14 -1.53
C VAL A 92 2.28 -0.17 -2.78
N LEU A 93 2.17 -1.44 -3.17
CA LEU A 93 1.39 -1.83 -4.34
C LEU A 93 -0.08 -1.45 -4.18
N THR A 94 -0.66 -1.72 -3.00
CA THR A 94 -2.05 -1.32 -2.67
C THR A 94 -2.23 0.20 -2.74
N ALA A 95 -1.24 0.98 -2.30
CA ALA A 95 -1.30 2.43 -2.38
C ALA A 95 -1.17 2.93 -3.83
N LEU A 96 -0.29 2.34 -4.64
CA LEU A 96 -0.14 2.65 -6.06
C LEU A 96 -1.41 2.35 -6.85
N THR A 97 -2.01 1.17 -6.67
CA THR A 97 -3.25 0.77 -7.36
C THR A 97 -4.42 1.70 -7.03
N ARG A 98 -4.44 2.32 -5.85
CA ARG A 98 -5.49 3.28 -5.43
C ARG A 98 -5.24 4.72 -5.85
N THR A 99 -3.97 5.14 -5.94
CA THR A 99 -3.57 6.54 -6.21
C THR A 99 -3.33 6.82 -7.68
N ALA A 100 -2.79 5.85 -8.43
CA ALA A 100 -2.53 5.98 -9.86
C ALA A 100 -2.68 4.61 -10.57
N PRO A 101 -3.92 4.14 -10.82
CA PRO A 101 -4.18 2.81 -11.37
C PRO A 101 -3.42 2.49 -12.66
N HIS A 102 -3.41 3.41 -13.64
CA HIS A 102 -2.67 3.21 -14.90
C HIS A 102 -1.16 3.13 -14.70
N THR A 103 -0.60 3.95 -13.80
CA THR A 103 0.81 3.87 -13.43
C THR A 103 1.12 2.57 -12.69
N ALA A 104 0.17 2.06 -11.89
CA ALA A 104 0.33 0.84 -11.11
C ALA A 104 0.35 -0.43 -11.96
N GLU A 105 -0.15 -0.41 -13.21
CA GLU A 105 -0.20 -1.59 -14.07
C GLU A 105 1.16 -2.29 -14.20
N SER A 106 2.25 -1.55 -14.46
CA SER A 106 3.60 -2.14 -14.55
C SER A 106 4.05 -2.80 -13.23
N TYR A 107 3.71 -2.19 -12.09
CA TYR A 107 4.03 -2.70 -10.75
C TYR A 107 3.21 -3.94 -10.41
N THR A 108 1.96 -4.02 -10.86
CA THR A 108 1.14 -5.22 -10.70
C THR A 108 1.65 -6.37 -11.56
N VAL A 109 2.19 -6.12 -12.76
CA VAL A 109 2.83 -7.16 -13.57
C VAL A 109 4.08 -7.70 -12.87
N GLU A 110 4.94 -6.82 -12.36
CA GLU A 110 6.12 -7.22 -11.55
C GLU A 110 5.67 -8.01 -10.30
N GLY A 111 4.65 -7.53 -9.60
CA GLY A 111 4.16 -8.12 -8.36
C GLY A 111 3.63 -9.55 -8.48
N LEU A 112 3.23 -10.01 -9.67
CA LEU A 112 2.86 -11.42 -9.90
C LEU A 112 4.03 -12.40 -9.69
N TRP A 113 5.26 -11.90 -9.72
CA TRP A 113 6.50 -12.67 -9.55
C TRP A 113 7.18 -12.41 -8.21
N ASP A 114 6.56 -11.62 -7.34
CA ASP A 114 7.11 -11.28 -6.03
C ASP A 114 7.19 -12.50 -5.11
N CYS A 115 8.10 -12.48 -4.13
CA CYS A 115 8.22 -13.54 -3.13
C CYS A 115 7.16 -13.42 -2.03
N GLU A 116 6.63 -12.22 -1.79
CA GLU A 116 5.59 -11.97 -0.80
C GLU A 116 4.19 -12.30 -1.36
N ASP A 117 3.48 -13.17 -0.67
CA ASP A 117 2.11 -13.58 -0.99
C ASP A 117 1.15 -12.39 -1.07
N GLY A 118 1.25 -11.43 -0.15
CA GLY A 118 0.43 -10.22 -0.15
C GLY A 118 0.63 -9.36 -1.40
N VAL A 119 1.86 -9.33 -1.95
CA VAL A 119 2.16 -8.62 -3.19
C VAL A 119 1.52 -9.36 -4.36
N ARG A 120 1.72 -10.69 -4.44
CA ARG A 120 1.10 -11.52 -5.48
C ARG A 120 -0.42 -11.43 -5.46
N ALA A 121 -1.05 -11.39 -4.29
CA ALA A 121 -2.49 -11.30 -4.13
C ALA A 121 -3.03 -9.95 -4.65
N GLU A 122 -2.38 -8.84 -4.30
CA GLU A 122 -2.77 -7.52 -4.79
C GLU A 122 -2.48 -7.37 -6.29
N ALA A 123 -1.34 -7.85 -6.77
CA ALA A 123 -1.01 -7.91 -8.18
C ALA A 123 -2.06 -8.70 -8.98
N ALA A 124 -2.45 -9.87 -8.49
CA ALA A 124 -3.44 -10.71 -9.15
C ALA A 124 -4.80 -10.03 -9.31
N ARG A 125 -5.19 -9.14 -8.39
CA ARG A 125 -6.46 -8.38 -8.50
C ARG A 125 -6.45 -7.33 -9.60
N PHE A 126 -5.29 -6.76 -9.93
CA PHE A 126 -5.22 -5.53 -10.75
C PHE A 126 -4.36 -5.66 -12.01
N ALA A 127 -3.59 -6.73 -12.16
CA ALA A 127 -2.74 -6.91 -13.34
C ALA A 127 -3.56 -6.82 -14.64
N PRO A 128 -3.05 -6.14 -15.68
CA PRO A 128 -3.69 -6.15 -16.99
C PRO A 128 -3.72 -7.58 -17.56
N LEU A 129 -4.74 -7.91 -18.35
CA LEU A 129 -4.84 -9.23 -18.99
C LEU A 129 -4.11 -9.23 -20.34
N THR A 130 -2.79 -9.42 -20.28
CA THR A 130 -1.96 -9.76 -21.42
C THR A 130 -1.79 -11.28 -21.52
N ARG A 131 -1.21 -11.76 -22.63
CA ARG A 131 -0.88 -13.20 -22.78
C ARG A 131 0.05 -13.71 -21.68
N GLU A 132 1.03 -12.91 -21.28
CA GLU A 132 2.01 -13.29 -20.27
C GLU A 132 1.37 -13.38 -18.87
N THR A 133 0.62 -12.35 -18.50
CA THR A 133 -0.06 -12.29 -17.21
C THR A 133 -1.18 -13.31 -17.10
N ASP A 134 -1.93 -13.62 -18.17
CA ASP A 134 -2.94 -14.69 -18.18
C ASP A 134 -2.30 -16.04 -17.84
N LEU A 135 -1.18 -16.38 -18.49
CA LEU A 135 -0.43 -17.61 -18.20
C LEU A 135 0.06 -17.65 -16.76
N ARG A 136 0.56 -16.53 -16.24
CA ARG A 136 1.02 -16.44 -14.84
C ARG A 136 -0.14 -16.60 -13.86
N LEU A 137 -1.27 -15.94 -14.09
CA LEU A 137 -2.46 -16.05 -13.25
C LEU A 137 -3.01 -17.46 -13.22
N ARG A 138 -3.04 -18.18 -14.36
CA ARG A 138 -3.46 -19.60 -14.40
C ARG A 138 -2.54 -20.49 -13.57
N ARG A 139 -1.21 -20.25 -13.64
CA ARG A 139 -0.26 -20.96 -12.80
C ARG A 139 -0.52 -20.71 -11.31
N LEU A 140 -0.70 -19.45 -10.92
CA LEU A 140 -1.01 -19.09 -9.53
C LEU A 140 -2.34 -19.70 -9.05
N GLN A 141 -3.38 -19.70 -9.89
CA GLN A 141 -4.68 -20.27 -9.54
C GLN A 141 -4.62 -21.78 -9.25
N HIS A 142 -3.77 -22.51 -9.98
CA HIS A 142 -3.67 -23.97 -9.93
C HIS A 142 -2.49 -24.50 -9.10
N ASP A 143 -1.70 -23.62 -8.48
CA ASP A 143 -0.60 -24.02 -7.61
C ASP A 143 -1.14 -24.36 -6.21
N ASP A 144 -1.07 -25.63 -5.82
CA ASP A 144 -1.55 -26.09 -4.52
C ASP A 144 -0.66 -25.66 -3.34
N ALA A 145 0.58 -25.28 -3.60
CA ALA A 145 1.49 -24.75 -2.58
C ALA A 145 1.34 -23.23 -2.39
N GLU A 146 0.62 -22.54 -3.28
CA GLU A 146 0.40 -21.11 -3.22
C GLU A 146 -0.65 -20.72 -2.17
N ASP A 147 -0.52 -19.50 -1.64
CA ASP A 147 -1.47 -18.94 -0.68
C ASP A 147 -2.92 -18.96 -1.24
N PRO A 148 -3.92 -19.41 -0.45
CA PRO A 148 -5.31 -19.44 -0.88
C PRO A 148 -5.87 -18.09 -1.34
N GLY A 149 -5.41 -16.99 -0.74
CA GLY A 149 -5.80 -15.63 -1.11
C GLY A 149 -5.26 -15.23 -2.49
N VAL A 150 -4.01 -15.60 -2.80
CA VAL A 150 -3.41 -15.42 -4.13
C VAL A 150 -4.15 -16.24 -5.19
N ARG A 151 -4.40 -17.53 -4.92
CA ARG A 151 -5.16 -18.42 -5.82
C ARG A 151 -6.55 -17.87 -6.12
N ALA A 152 -7.27 -17.42 -5.08
CA ALA A 152 -8.60 -16.85 -5.21
C ALA A 152 -8.59 -15.54 -6.02
N ALA A 153 -7.62 -14.65 -5.76
CA ALA A 153 -7.47 -13.41 -6.52
C ALA A 153 -7.16 -13.68 -8.00
N ALA A 154 -6.27 -14.64 -8.29
CA ALA A 154 -5.92 -15.01 -9.65
C ALA A 154 -7.11 -15.61 -10.42
N GLY A 155 -7.86 -16.52 -9.78
CA GLY A 155 -9.06 -17.10 -10.36
C GLY A 155 -10.14 -16.05 -10.66
N ALA A 156 -10.38 -15.13 -9.72
CA ALA A 156 -11.33 -14.04 -9.92
C ALA A 156 -10.92 -13.13 -11.09
N ARG A 157 -9.63 -12.83 -11.23
CA ARG A 157 -9.11 -11.97 -12.30
C ARG A 157 -9.27 -12.58 -13.69
N LEU A 158 -9.10 -13.89 -13.81
CA LEU A 158 -9.25 -14.64 -15.07
C LEU A 158 -10.72 -14.75 -15.55
N MET A 159 -11.68 -14.43 -14.69
CA MET A 159 -13.11 -14.41 -15.02
C MET A 159 -13.62 -13.03 -15.44
N THR A 160 -12.78 -12.00 -15.38
CA THR A 160 -13.12 -10.61 -15.74
C THR A 160 -12.84 -10.36 -17.21
#